data_AF-A0A078B5N9-F1
#
_entry.id   AF-A0A078B5N9-F1
#
_cell.length_a   1.000
_cell.length_b   1.000
_cell.length_c   1.000
_cell.angle_alpha   90.00
_cell.angle_beta   90.00
_cell.angle_gamma   90.00
#
_symmetry.space_group_name_H-M   'P 1'
#
loop_
_entity.id
_entity.type
_entity.pdbx_description
1 polymer ?
#
loop_
_entity_poly.entity_id
_entity_poly.type
_entity_poly.pdbx_seq_one_letter_code
_entity_poly.pdbx_strand_id
1 'polypeptide(L)'
;MKQQKLPIQDKNQTNKIQQLNEKSVKDLGLNKLLQSISQSYEQNRLSLKFKDSQTEQDYVLAYHQNVQVFLMILTLQVIIFFTIYFGFSTYKFKRVDGAQNRYYQIVGGYIILIFENIAMCLLSRKYVSFSLYFTHMQSIIVYICMIEGVILANNNLVMVDGMIATFAVLSSLAFMSYNQVHLCIAYIFMFGYTLSRTYFWIDDGFRFYRFNAYFFVSLVMVYIYSRVNHQRDRQRFQQEKNEKQLLKLFHDLIKIYHDGIIITRGDEVVYKNKAIISVFDLNKKLNKKEQDQDDFANDSNLIDEVKYPQNESEAALDLTGSDLIALLQKTEPKFNNI
;
A
#
# COMPACT_ATOMS: atom_id res chain seq x y z
N MET A 1 18.04 66.50 -37.85
CA MET A 1 16.79 65.76 -38.16
C MET A 1 17.21 64.40 -38.71
N LYS A 2 16.86 63.21 -38.22
CA LYS A 2 15.84 62.71 -37.28
C LYS A 2 16.47 61.50 -36.56
N GLN A 3 16.43 61.44 -35.24
CA GLN A 3 16.68 60.18 -34.52
C GLN A 3 15.43 59.31 -34.63
N GLN A 4 15.58 58.13 -35.23
CA GLN A 4 14.57 57.08 -35.26
C GLN A 4 14.30 56.59 -33.83
N LYS A 5 13.08 56.81 -33.35
CA LYS A 5 12.50 56.12 -32.19
C LYS A 5 11.51 55.08 -32.71
N LEU A 6 11.81 53.80 -32.49
CA LEU A 6 10.97 52.66 -32.09
C LEU A 6 11.70 51.33 -32.45
N PRO A 7 11.50 50.18 -31.76
CA PRO A 7 10.32 49.82 -30.96
C PRO A 7 10.64 49.19 -29.59
N ILE A 8 10.24 49.85 -28.49
CA ILE A 8 10.20 49.26 -27.14
C ILE A 8 8.86 48.53 -26.90
N GLN A 9 7.81 48.85 -27.70
CA GLN A 9 6.48 48.25 -27.56
C GLN A 9 6.41 46.77 -28.01
N ASP A 10 7.13 46.37 -29.06
CA ASP A 10 7.08 44.97 -29.57
C ASP A 10 7.73 43.96 -28.62
N LYS A 11 8.80 44.33 -27.91
CA LYS A 11 9.44 43.45 -26.91
C LYS A 11 8.54 43.23 -25.69
N ASN A 12 7.78 44.24 -25.28
CA ASN A 12 6.84 44.12 -24.15
C ASN A 12 5.60 43.28 -24.48
N GLN A 13 5.11 43.32 -25.73
CA GLN A 13 4.01 42.47 -26.17
C GLN A 13 4.45 41.01 -26.30
N THR A 14 5.63 40.75 -26.87
CA THR A 14 6.18 39.40 -27.01
C THR A 14 6.41 38.72 -25.65
N ASN A 15 6.94 39.47 -24.66
CA ASN A 15 7.12 38.96 -23.29
C ASN A 15 5.78 38.68 -22.58
N LYS A 16 4.75 39.53 -22.78
CA LYS A 16 3.41 39.28 -22.25
C LYS A 16 2.77 38.02 -22.84
N ILE A 17 2.94 37.78 -24.14
CA ILE A 17 2.40 36.59 -24.82
C ILE A 17 3.13 35.31 -24.37
N GLN A 18 4.45 35.36 -24.16
CA GLN A 18 5.20 34.23 -23.58
C GLN A 18 4.78 33.92 -22.14
N GLN A 19 4.59 34.93 -21.30
CA GLN A 19 4.08 34.73 -19.93
C GLN A 19 2.64 34.19 -19.89
N LEU A 20 1.77 34.66 -20.79
CA LEU A 20 0.41 34.15 -20.95
C LEU A 20 0.39 32.69 -21.42
N ASN A 21 1.28 32.33 -22.36
CA ASN A 21 1.43 30.96 -22.83
C ASN A 21 2.01 30.04 -21.76
N GLU A 22 3.00 30.47 -20.98
CA GLU A 22 3.52 29.67 -19.87
C GLU A 22 2.48 29.44 -18.78
N LYS A 23 1.67 30.45 -18.45
CA LYS A 23 0.59 30.33 -17.47
C LYS A 23 -0.53 29.39 -17.96
N SER A 24 -0.93 29.54 -19.22
CA SER A 24 -1.88 28.65 -19.91
C SER A 24 -1.41 27.19 -19.96
N VAL A 25 -0.13 26.94 -20.28
CA VAL A 25 0.45 25.59 -20.32
C VAL A 25 0.54 24.97 -18.93
N LYS A 26 0.86 25.76 -17.90
CA LYS A 26 0.87 25.32 -16.49
C LYS A 26 -0.54 24.99 -15.97
N ASP A 27 -1.54 25.83 -16.27
CA ASP A 27 -2.94 25.60 -15.90
C ASP A 27 -3.53 24.38 -16.63
N LEU A 28 -3.15 24.14 -17.89
CA LEU A 28 -3.52 22.94 -18.64
C LEU A 28 -2.89 21.67 -18.04
N GLY A 29 -1.63 21.75 -17.60
CA GLY A 29 -0.93 20.67 -16.91
C GLY A 29 -1.59 20.34 -15.57
N LEU A 30 -1.94 21.35 -14.79
CA LEU A 30 -2.65 21.22 -13.51
C LEU A 30 -4.04 20.60 -13.69
N ASN A 31 -4.81 21.06 -14.68
CA ASN A 31 -6.14 20.52 -14.96
C ASN A 31 -6.09 19.07 -15.42
N LYS A 32 -5.10 18.68 -16.25
CA LYS A 32 -4.88 17.28 -16.63
C LYS A 32 -4.51 16.42 -15.42
N LEU A 33 -3.73 16.95 -14.48
CA LEU A 33 -3.34 16.25 -13.26
C LEU A 33 -4.52 16.10 -12.29
N LEU A 34 -5.31 17.15 -12.07
CA LEU A 34 -6.54 17.10 -11.27
C LEU A 34 -7.55 16.12 -11.88
N GLN A 35 -7.69 16.11 -13.21
CA GLN A 35 -8.53 15.15 -13.91
C GLN A 35 -8.03 13.72 -13.70
N SER A 36 -6.71 13.48 -13.75
CA SER A 36 -6.11 12.16 -13.48
C SER A 36 -6.30 11.68 -12.04
N ILE A 37 -6.33 12.60 -11.06
CA ILE A 37 -6.61 12.28 -9.65
C ILE A 37 -8.10 12.01 -9.43
N SER A 38 -8.98 12.67 -10.18
CA SER A 38 -10.44 12.52 -10.07
C SER A 38 -10.99 11.25 -10.72
N GLN A 39 -10.22 10.59 -11.59
CA GLN A 39 -10.67 9.38 -12.29
C GLN A 39 -10.56 8.16 -11.37
N SER A 40 -11.69 7.46 -11.19
CA SER A 40 -11.69 6.13 -10.56
C SER A 40 -11.02 5.13 -11.49
N TYR A 41 -9.95 4.46 -11.04
CA TYR A 41 -9.27 3.43 -11.84
C TYR A 41 -10.25 2.29 -12.16
N GLU A 42 -10.42 1.99 -13.45
CA GLU A 42 -11.26 0.88 -13.88
C GLU A 42 -10.60 -0.46 -13.54
N GLN A 43 -11.38 -1.38 -12.97
CA GLN A 43 -10.95 -2.73 -12.62
C GLN A 43 -11.76 -3.79 -13.39
N ASN A 44 -11.12 -4.90 -13.71
CA ASN A 44 -11.79 -6.09 -14.21
C ASN A 44 -12.62 -6.74 -13.11
N ARG A 45 -13.91 -6.96 -13.34
CA ARG A 45 -14.85 -7.49 -12.32
C ARG A 45 -14.42 -8.84 -11.73
N LEU A 46 -13.85 -9.73 -12.54
CA LEU A 46 -13.53 -11.11 -12.14
C LEU A 46 -12.12 -11.24 -11.56
N SER A 47 -11.11 -10.70 -12.24
CA SER A 47 -9.71 -10.79 -11.80
C SER A 47 -9.32 -9.72 -10.78
N LEU A 48 -10.13 -8.66 -10.64
CA LEU A 48 -9.85 -7.45 -9.87
C LEU A 48 -8.60 -6.67 -10.35
N LYS A 49 -7.98 -7.07 -11.46
CA LYS A 49 -6.85 -6.35 -12.05
C LYS A 49 -7.27 -4.97 -12.55
N PHE A 50 -6.40 -3.98 -12.39
CA PHE A 50 -6.56 -2.68 -13.01
C PHE A 50 -6.51 -2.85 -14.54
N LYS A 51 -7.34 -2.10 -15.27
CA LYS A 51 -7.30 -2.09 -16.73
C LYS A 51 -6.08 -1.32 -17.26
N ASP A 52 -5.64 -0.31 -16.54
CA ASP A 52 -4.41 0.42 -16.85
C ASP A 52 -3.18 -0.45 -16.56
N SER A 53 -2.39 -0.71 -17.60
CA SER A 53 -1.20 -1.56 -17.53
C SER A 53 -0.13 -0.97 -16.63
N GLN A 54 0.01 0.37 -16.58
CA GLN A 54 1.06 1.00 -15.78
C GLN A 54 0.73 0.90 -14.29
N THR A 55 -0.52 1.21 -13.91
CA THR A 55 -0.99 1.05 -12.53
C THR A 55 -0.98 -0.40 -12.07
N GLU A 56 -1.29 -1.37 -12.96
CA GLU A 56 -1.18 -2.78 -12.60
C GLU A 56 0.28 -3.21 -12.38
N GLN A 57 1.24 -2.69 -13.16
CA GLN A 57 2.67 -2.94 -12.92
C GLN A 57 3.15 -2.37 -11.57
N ASP A 58 2.75 -1.14 -11.24
CA ASP A 58 3.04 -0.54 -9.94
C ASP A 58 2.48 -1.38 -8.79
N TYR A 59 1.23 -1.85 -8.95
CA TYR A 59 0.58 -2.73 -7.97
C TYR A 59 1.31 -4.07 -7.84
N VAL A 60 1.72 -4.68 -8.95
CA VAL A 60 2.49 -5.95 -8.95
C VAL A 60 3.80 -5.80 -8.19
N LEU A 61 4.51 -4.67 -8.33
CA LEU A 61 5.75 -4.41 -7.60
C LEU A 61 5.49 -4.21 -6.10
N ALA A 62 4.50 -3.40 -5.74
CA ALA A 62 4.12 -3.20 -4.34
C ALA A 62 3.65 -4.52 -3.69
N TYR A 63 2.86 -5.30 -4.42
CA TYR A 63 2.40 -6.61 -3.99
C TYR A 63 3.57 -7.59 -3.82
N HIS A 64 4.54 -7.61 -4.74
CA HIS A 64 5.73 -8.45 -4.60
C HIS A 64 6.53 -8.12 -3.33
N GLN A 65 6.69 -6.83 -3.01
CA GLN A 65 7.33 -6.41 -1.75
C GLN A 65 6.54 -6.90 -0.53
N ASN A 66 5.21 -6.76 -0.54
CA ASN A 66 4.36 -7.28 0.52
C ASN A 66 4.52 -8.81 0.66
N VAL A 67 4.48 -9.55 -0.45
CA VAL A 67 4.69 -11.00 -0.43
C VAL A 67 6.05 -11.34 0.16
N GLN A 68 7.13 -10.64 -0.19
CA GLN A 68 8.46 -10.89 0.37
C GLN A 68 8.51 -10.76 1.90
N VAL A 69 7.76 -9.80 2.49
CA VAL A 69 7.66 -9.63 3.94
C VAL A 69 6.95 -10.82 4.59
N PHE A 70 5.85 -11.28 4.00
CA PHE A 70 5.04 -12.37 4.56
C PHE A 70 5.50 -13.78 4.15
N LEU A 71 6.40 -13.89 3.18
CA LEU A 71 6.82 -15.16 2.58
C LEU A 71 7.41 -16.12 3.61
N MET A 72 8.24 -15.61 4.53
CA MET A 72 8.83 -16.44 5.58
C MET A 72 7.77 -16.95 6.56
N ILE A 73 6.78 -16.12 6.90
CA ILE A 73 5.68 -16.50 7.81
C ILE A 73 4.84 -17.59 7.16
N LEU A 74 4.47 -17.43 5.88
CA LEU A 74 3.70 -18.44 5.14
C LEU A 74 4.47 -19.75 5.01
N THR A 75 5.76 -19.69 4.68
CA THR A 75 6.61 -20.88 4.56
C THR A 75 6.73 -21.60 5.90
N LEU A 76 6.94 -20.85 6.99
CA LEU A 76 7.02 -21.41 8.34
C LEU A 76 5.69 -22.06 8.76
N GLN A 77 4.56 -21.41 8.48
CA GLN A 77 3.23 -21.96 8.74
C GLN A 77 3.09 -23.34 8.08
N VAL A 78 3.42 -23.43 6.79
CA VAL A 78 3.35 -24.68 6.01
C VAL A 78 4.29 -25.75 6.59
N ILE A 79 5.52 -25.40 6.95
CA ILE A 79 6.49 -26.33 7.59
C ILE A 79 5.95 -26.84 8.93
N ILE A 80 5.38 -25.98 9.78
CA ILE A 80 4.81 -26.38 11.08
C ILE A 80 3.72 -27.43 10.87
N PHE A 81 2.79 -27.18 9.95
CA PHE A 81 1.71 -28.12 9.65
C PHE A 81 2.24 -29.44 9.10
N PHE A 82 3.22 -29.39 8.19
CA PHE A 82 3.87 -30.61 7.70
C PHE A 82 4.60 -31.38 8.80
N THR A 83 5.23 -30.69 9.75
CA THR A 83 5.93 -31.31 10.88
C THR A 83 4.94 -32.03 11.79
N ILE A 84 3.80 -31.41 12.09
CA ILE A 84 2.70 -32.02 12.87
C ILE A 84 2.18 -33.26 12.15
N TYR A 85 1.92 -33.15 10.84
CA TYR A 85 1.47 -34.26 10.02
C TYR A 85 2.47 -35.43 9.98
N PHE A 86 3.75 -35.13 9.81
CA PHE A 86 4.82 -36.12 9.81
C PHE A 86 4.96 -36.82 11.18
N GLY A 87 4.86 -36.05 12.27
CA GLY A 87 4.84 -36.59 13.63
C GLY A 87 3.68 -37.57 13.85
N PHE A 88 2.48 -37.19 13.41
CA PHE A 88 1.29 -38.04 13.50
C PHE A 88 1.42 -39.32 12.64
N SER A 89 1.89 -39.18 11.40
CA SER A 89 2.12 -40.30 10.48
C SER A 89 3.14 -41.30 11.04
N THR A 90 4.22 -40.78 11.63
CA THR A 90 5.26 -41.59 12.28
C THR A 90 4.73 -42.32 13.51
N TYR A 91 3.95 -41.64 14.34
CA TYR A 91 3.32 -42.22 15.53
C TYR A 91 2.39 -43.39 15.17
N LYS A 92 1.48 -43.18 14.21
CA LYS A 92 0.55 -44.21 13.76
C LYS A 92 1.31 -45.41 13.19
N PHE A 93 2.32 -45.15 12.38
CA PHE A 93 3.13 -46.19 11.75
C PHE A 93 3.86 -47.07 12.78
N LYS A 94 4.45 -46.47 13.82
CA LYS A 94 5.12 -47.23 14.91
C LYS A 94 4.16 -48.06 15.75
N ARG A 95 2.90 -47.63 15.88
CA ARG A 95 1.92 -48.26 16.80
C ARG A 95 0.98 -49.26 16.12
N VAL A 96 0.66 -49.09 14.82
CA VAL A 96 -0.47 -49.77 14.17
C VAL A 96 -0.05 -50.76 13.08
N ASP A 97 0.90 -50.41 12.19
CA ASP A 97 1.06 -51.15 10.92
C ASP A 97 2.36 -51.97 10.78
N GLY A 98 3.40 -51.75 11.60
CA GLY A 98 4.61 -52.60 11.65
C GLY A 98 5.43 -52.76 10.35
N ALA A 99 4.99 -52.22 9.22
CA ALA A 99 5.48 -52.52 7.89
C ALA A 99 6.62 -51.59 7.46
N GLN A 100 7.84 -51.85 7.96
CA GLN A 100 9.08 -51.05 7.84
C GLN A 100 9.32 -50.35 6.48
N ASN A 101 8.85 -50.93 5.36
CA ASN A 101 9.03 -50.39 4.01
C ASN A 101 8.26 -49.08 3.73
N ARG A 102 7.08 -48.86 4.33
CA ARG A 102 6.29 -47.62 4.11
C ARG A 102 6.83 -46.41 4.89
N TYR A 103 7.62 -46.64 5.94
CA TYR A 103 8.23 -45.55 6.73
C TYR A 103 9.19 -44.70 5.91
N TYR A 104 10.09 -45.36 5.17
CA TYR A 104 11.07 -44.67 4.32
C TYR A 104 10.41 -43.83 3.23
N GLN A 105 9.25 -44.25 2.73
CA GLN A 105 8.45 -43.48 1.77
C GLN A 105 7.85 -42.22 2.39
N ILE A 106 7.33 -42.31 3.62
CA ILE A 106 6.78 -41.16 4.36
C ILE A 106 7.90 -40.15 4.69
N VAL A 107 9.04 -40.64 5.18
CA VAL A 107 10.22 -39.80 5.49
C VAL A 107 10.77 -39.15 4.21
N GLY A 108 10.92 -39.90 3.13
CA GLY A 108 11.37 -39.39 1.85
C GLY A 108 10.44 -38.31 1.29
N GLY A 109 9.13 -38.56 1.31
CA GLY A 109 8.11 -37.58 0.89
C GLY A 109 8.15 -36.30 1.71
N TYR A 110 8.35 -36.39 3.03
CA TYR A 110 8.48 -35.23 3.91
C TYR A 110 9.70 -34.37 3.57
N ILE A 111 10.87 -35.01 3.35
CA ILE A 111 12.10 -34.30 2.97
C ILE A 111 11.92 -33.59 1.63
N ILE A 112 11.31 -34.27 0.64
CA ILE A 112 11.03 -33.69 -0.68
C ILE A 112 10.11 -32.47 -0.55
N LEU A 113 9.03 -32.57 0.24
CA LEU A 113 8.10 -31.46 0.46
C LEU A 113 8.75 -30.25 1.13
N ILE A 114 9.62 -30.47 2.12
CA ILE A 114 10.40 -29.37 2.73
C ILE A 114 11.31 -28.73 1.69
N PHE A 115 12.03 -29.53 0.92
CA PHE A 115 12.94 -29.02 -0.09
C PHE A 115 12.20 -28.21 -1.16
N GLU A 116 11.05 -28.70 -1.62
CA GLU A 116 10.18 -28.01 -2.57
C GLU A 116 9.68 -26.67 -2.00
N ASN A 117 9.26 -26.64 -0.73
CA ASN A 117 8.83 -25.42 -0.04
C ASN A 117 9.95 -24.37 0.04
N ILE A 118 11.16 -24.79 0.41
CA ILE A 118 12.33 -23.92 0.47
C ILE A 118 12.68 -23.41 -0.94
N ALA A 119 12.69 -24.28 -1.95
CA ALA A 119 12.96 -23.90 -3.33
C ALA A 119 11.94 -22.90 -3.86
N MET A 120 10.64 -23.13 -3.64
CA MET A 120 9.58 -22.20 -4.02
C MET A 120 9.73 -20.84 -3.31
N CYS A 121 10.09 -20.85 -2.03
CA CYS A 121 10.36 -19.61 -1.28
C CYS A 121 11.54 -18.83 -1.90
N LEU A 122 12.68 -19.49 -2.16
CA LEU A 122 13.84 -18.83 -2.77
C LEU A 122 13.54 -18.29 -4.17
N LEU A 123 12.83 -19.05 -5.00
CA LEU A 123 12.40 -18.61 -6.33
C LEU A 123 11.43 -17.44 -6.26
N SER A 124 10.48 -17.47 -5.32
CA SER A 124 9.51 -16.40 -5.10
C SER A 124 10.16 -15.11 -4.62
N ARG A 125 11.31 -15.15 -3.93
CA ARG A 125 12.06 -13.93 -3.58
C ARG A 125 12.75 -13.30 -4.78
N LYS A 126 13.28 -14.13 -5.67
CA LYS A 126 14.09 -13.68 -6.81
C LYS A 126 13.25 -13.26 -8.02
N TYR A 127 12.13 -13.94 -8.26
CA TYR A 127 11.35 -13.77 -9.49
C TYR A 127 9.91 -13.34 -9.18
N VAL A 128 9.53 -12.16 -9.68
CA VAL A 128 8.16 -11.61 -9.53
C VAL A 128 7.11 -12.59 -10.04
N SER A 129 7.32 -13.21 -11.21
CA SER A 129 6.37 -14.17 -11.77
C SER A 129 6.07 -15.32 -10.81
N PHE A 130 7.08 -15.87 -10.14
CA PHE A 130 6.88 -16.94 -9.15
C PHE A 130 6.12 -16.44 -7.93
N SER A 131 6.40 -15.22 -7.47
CA SER A 131 5.68 -14.60 -6.36
C SER A 131 4.17 -14.43 -6.62
N LEU A 132 3.76 -14.23 -7.88
CA LEU A 132 2.35 -14.09 -8.23
C LEU A 132 1.59 -15.42 -8.20
N TYR A 133 2.28 -16.55 -8.42
CA TYR A 133 1.68 -17.89 -8.43
C TYR A 133 1.95 -18.69 -7.15
N PHE A 134 2.90 -18.26 -6.32
CA PHE A 134 3.37 -18.95 -5.12
C PHE A 134 2.21 -19.39 -4.23
N THR A 135 1.29 -18.48 -3.89
CA THR A 135 0.19 -18.78 -2.96
C THR A 135 -0.83 -19.76 -3.53
N HIS A 136 -1.05 -19.76 -4.85
CA HIS A 136 -1.92 -20.73 -5.51
C HIS A 136 -1.29 -22.13 -5.49
N MET A 137 -0.02 -22.24 -5.86
CA MET A 137 0.71 -23.53 -5.86
C MET A 137 0.78 -24.10 -4.44
N GLN A 138 1.12 -23.27 -3.46
CA GLN A 138 1.15 -23.66 -2.05
C GLN A 138 -0.21 -24.12 -1.55
N SER A 139 -1.29 -23.41 -1.91
CA SER A 139 -2.64 -23.82 -1.50
C SER A 139 -2.98 -25.22 -1.99
N ILE A 140 -2.66 -25.54 -3.25
CA ILE A 140 -2.91 -26.86 -3.84
C ILE A 140 -2.10 -27.94 -3.12
N ILE A 141 -0.79 -27.73 -2.93
CA ILE A 141 0.11 -28.71 -2.31
C ILE A 141 -0.32 -28.99 -0.88
N VAL A 142 -0.51 -27.94 -0.07
CA VAL A 142 -0.93 -28.07 1.33
C VAL A 142 -2.28 -28.77 1.41
N TYR A 143 -3.23 -28.40 0.55
CA TYR A 143 -4.55 -29.01 0.56
C TYR A 143 -4.52 -30.50 0.26
N ILE A 144 -3.80 -30.91 -0.79
CA ILE A 144 -3.64 -32.32 -1.15
C ILE A 144 -3.03 -33.10 0.01
N CYS A 145 -1.93 -32.59 0.60
CA CYS A 145 -1.28 -33.25 1.71
C CYS A 145 -2.17 -33.34 2.96
N MET A 146 -2.98 -32.32 3.24
CA MET A 146 -3.92 -32.34 4.36
C MET A 146 -5.03 -33.36 4.15
N ILE A 147 -5.61 -33.44 2.94
CA ILE A 147 -6.64 -34.43 2.61
C ILE A 147 -6.09 -35.84 2.74
N GLU A 148 -4.91 -36.12 2.18
CA GLU A 148 -4.27 -37.42 2.35
C GLU A 148 -3.96 -37.70 3.82
N GLY A 149 -3.56 -36.69 4.58
CA GLY A 149 -3.30 -36.86 6.00
C GLY A 149 -4.55 -37.18 6.82
N VAL A 150 -5.67 -36.55 6.52
CA VAL A 150 -6.97 -36.87 7.14
C VAL A 150 -7.39 -38.30 6.82
N ILE A 151 -7.25 -38.72 5.55
CA ILE A 151 -7.59 -40.08 5.11
C ILE A 151 -6.71 -41.11 5.81
N LEU A 152 -5.40 -40.86 5.87
CA LEU A 152 -4.44 -41.74 6.53
C LEU A 152 -4.64 -41.79 8.05
N ALA A 153 -5.21 -40.76 8.67
CA ALA A 153 -5.37 -40.73 10.12
C ALA A 153 -6.45 -41.66 10.65
N ASN A 154 -7.42 -42.08 9.82
CA ASN A 154 -8.43 -43.12 10.05
C ASN A 154 -9.02 -43.20 11.48
N ASN A 155 -9.26 -42.04 12.12
CA ASN A 155 -9.95 -41.94 13.41
C ASN A 155 -10.92 -40.74 13.34
N ASN A 156 -12.16 -40.94 13.80
CA ASN A 156 -13.25 -39.94 13.74
C ASN A 156 -12.88 -38.57 14.34
N LEU A 157 -11.96 -38.52 15.32
CA LEU A 157 -11.50 -37.28 15.96
C LEU A 157 -10.51 -36.49 15.09
N VAL A 158 -9.60 -37.15 14.37
CA VAL A 158 -8.53 -36.48 13.59
C VAL A 158 -9.09 -35.81 12.33
N MET A 159 -10.27 -36.23 11.90
CA MET A 159 -10.99 -35.68 10.75
C MET A 159 -11.45 -34.23 10.98
N VAL A 160 -11.90 -33.90 12.20
CA VAL A 160 -12.38 -32.55 12.53
C VAL A 160 -11.21 -31.58 12.68
N ASP A 161 -10.16 -31.99 13.39
CA ASP A 161 -8.97 -31.16 13.59
C ASP A 161 -8.23 -30.90 12.27
N GLY A 162 -8.14 -31.91 11.40
CA GLY A 162 -7.53 -31.78 10.07
C GLY A 162 -8.31 -30.84 9.14
N MET A 163 -9.66 -30.86 9.20
CA MET A 163 -10.48 -29.91 8.46
C MET A 163 -10.25 -28.47 8.91
N ILE A 164 -10.27 -28.20 10.22
CA ILE A 164 -10.06 -26.86 10.77
C ILE A 164 -8.67 -26.33 10.38
N ALA A 165 -7.63 -27.17 10.54
CA ALA A 165 -6.27 -26.83 10.14
C ALA A 165 -6.16 -26.50 8.64
N THR A 166 -6.80 -27.30 7.78
CA THR A 166 -6.79 -27.09 6.33
C THR A 166 -7.37 -25.73 5.95
N PHE A 167 -8.53 -25.37 6.51
CA PHE A 167 -9.16 -24.08 6.20
C PHE A 167 -8.41 -22.89 6.80
N ALA A 168 -7.79 -23.04 7.97
CA ALA A 168 -6.96 -21.99 8.55
C ALA A 168 -5.77 -21.64 7.65
N VAL A 169 -5.06 -22.66 7.12
CA VAL A 169 -3.92 -22.44 6.21
C VAL A 169 -4.37 -21.95 4.83
N LEU A 170 -5.46 -22.51 4.30
CA LEU A 170 -6.02 -22.00 3.04
C LEU A 170 -6.46 -20.54 3.16
N SER A 171 -7.01 -20.13 4.30
CA SER A 171 -7.44 -18.74 4.52
C SER A 171 -6.26 -17.77 4.53
N SER A 172 -5.15 -18.13 5.19
CA SER A 172 -3.94 -17.30 5.20
C SER A 172 -3.29 -17.20 3.82
N LEU A 173 -3.23 -18.31 3.07
CA LEU A 173 -2.71 -18.32 1.71
C LEU A 173 -3.61 -17.57 0.72
N ALA A 174 -4.93 -17.70 0.86
CA ALA A 174 -5.90 -17.00 0.03
C ALA A 174 -5.90 -15.49 0.28
N PHE A 175 -5.61 -15.05 1.51
CA PHE A 175 -5.42 -13.63 1.82
C PHE A 175 -4.26 -13.04 1.01
N MET A 176 -3.19 -13.80 0.81
CA MET A 176 -2.03 -13.41 0.05
C MET A 176 -2.13 -13.81 -1.43
N SER A 177 -3.33 -13.87 -2.03
CA SER A 177 -3.49 -14.25 -3.43
C SER A 177 -3.56 -13.05 -4.37
N TYR A 178 -2.77 -13.07 -5.45
CA TYR A 178 -2.70 -11.95 -6.39
C TYR A 178 -3.90 -11.90 -7.35
N ASN A 179 -4.32 -13.05 -7.88
CA ASN A 179 -5.39 -13.13 -8.87
C ASN A 179 -6.53 -14.04 -8.41
N GLN A 180 -7.72 -13.44 -8.26
CA GLN A 180 -8.92 -14.13 -7.80
C GLN A 180 -9.44 -15.17 -8.82
N VAL A 181 -9.18 -15.00 -10.11
CA VAL A 181 -9.55 -16.01 -11.12
C VAL A 181 -8.69 -17.26 -10.96
N HIS A 182 -7.38 -17.09 -10.77
CA HIS A 182 -6.47 -18.22 -10.55
C HIS A 182 -6.76 -18.92 -9.22
N LEU A 183 -7.12 -18.17 -8.16
CA LEU A 183 -7.56 -18.76 -6.90
C LEU A 183 -8.81 -19.63 -7.09
N CYS A 184 -9.81 -19.12 -7.83
CA CYS A 184 -11.04 -19.86 -8.13
C CYS A 184 -10.76 -21.16 -8.89
N ILE A 185 -9.90 -21.08 -9.92
CA ILE A 185 -9.47 -22.26 -10.70
C ILE A 185 -8.75 -23.28 -9.80
N ALA A 186 -7.84 -22.82 -8.92
CA ALA A 186 -7.18 -23.70 -7.96
C ALA A 186 -8.19 -24.39 -7.03
N TYR A 187 -9.24 -23.68 -6.59
CA TYR A 187 -10.27 -24.23 -5.71
C TYR A 187 -11.14 -25.26 -6.41
N ILE A 188 -11.44 -25.05 -7.70
CA ILE A 188 -12.13 -26.05 -8.53
C ILE A 188 -11.29 -27.32 -8.63
N PHE A 189 -9.97 -27.21 -8.88
CA PHE A 189 -9.09 -28.38 -8.93
C PHE A 189 -8.97 -29.09 -7.59
N MET A 190 -8.83 -28.34 -6.49
CA MET A 190 -8.80 -28.90 -5.13
C MET A 190 -10.09 -29.65 -4.79
N PHE A 191 -11.25 -29.08 -5.15
CA PHE A 191 -12.53 -29.73 -4.94
C PHE A 191 -12.69 -30.98 -5.82
N GLY A 192 -12.32 -30.91 -7.09
CA GLY A 192 -12.33 -32.05 -8.00
C GLY A 192 -11.45 -33.20 -7.51
N TYR A 193 -10.26 -32.89 -6.98
CA TYR A 193 -9.39 -33.86 -6.33
C TYR A 193 -10.04 -34.48 -5.08
N THR A 194 -10.73 -33.68 -4.27
CA THR A 194 -11.42 -34.18 -3.06
C THR A 194 -12.53 -35.15 -3.43
N LEU A 195 -13.35 -34.80 -4.44
CA LEU A 195 -14.43 -35.66 -4.93
C LEU A 195 -13.89 -37.01 -5.40
N SER A 196 -12.89 -37.01 -6.28
CA SER A 196 -12.33 -38.24 -6.83
C SER A 196 -11.65 -39.09 -5.76
N ARG A 197 -10.88 -38.46 -4.86
CA ARG A 197 -10.12 -39.16 -3.83
C ARG A 197 -10.99 -39.76 -2.73
N THR A 198 -12.07 -39.08 -2.35
CA THR A 198 -12.97 -39.52 -1.27
C THR A 198 -14.02 -40.50 -1.73
N TYR A 199 -14.33 -40.54 -3.04
CA TYR A 199 -15.27 -41.51 -3.61
C TYR A 199 -14.86 -42.96 -3.34
N PHE A 200 -13.56 -43.26 -3.40
CA PHE A 200 -13.03 -44.58 -3.09
C PHE A 200 -12.76 -44.83 -1.60
N TRP A 201 -12.93 -43.81 -0.76
CA TRP A 201 -12.61 -43.91 0.67
C TRP A 201 -13.85 -43.97 1.56
N ILE A 202 -14.95 -43.31 1.17
CA ILE A 202 -16.18 -43.26 1.95
C ILE A 202 -17.22 -44.18 1.32
N ASP A 203 -17.40 -45.36 1.90
CA ASP A 203 -18.34 -46.38 1.40
C ASP A 203 -19.83 -45.99 1.58
N ASP A 204 -20.13 -45.03 2.47
CA ASP A 204 -21.49 -44.55 2.73
C ASP A 204 -21.78 -43.26 1.96
N GLY A 205 -22.74 -43.32 1.04
CA GLY A 205 -23.16 -42.19 0.22
C GLY A 205 -23.55 -40.96 1.03
N PHE A 206 -24.24 -41.12 2.17
CA PHE A 206 -24.64 -39.97 3.00
C PHE A 206 -23.41 -39.26 3.60
N ARG A 207 -22.45 -40.03 4.15
CA ARG A 207 -21.19 -39.47 4.66
C ARG A 207 -20.36 -38.83 3.55
N PHE A 208 -20.34 -39.42 2.36
CA PHE A 208 -19.64 -38.87 1.20
C PHE A 208 -20.19 -37.49 0.81
N TYR A 209 -21.51 -37.35 0.66
CA TYR A 209 -22.14 -36.08 0.33
C TYR A 209 -21.93 -35.04 1.42
N ARG A 210 -22.11 -35.42 2.69
CA ARG A 210 -21.90 -34.52 3.83
C ARG A 210 -20.47 -33.99 3.88
N PHE A 211 -19.47 -34.87 3.72
CA PHE A 211 -18.06 -34.50 3.71
C PHE A 211 -17.74 -33.49 2.60
N ASN A 212 -18.12 -33.80 1.37
CA ASN A 212 -17.83 -32.95 0.22
C ASN A 212 -18.62 -31.64 0.26
N ALA A 213 -19.85 -31.64 0.78
CA ALA A 213 -20.62 -30.41 0.99
C ALA A 213 -19.92 -29.45 1.96
N TYR A 214 -19.34 -29.95 3.06
CA TYR A 214 -18.54 -29.11 3.97
C TYR A 214 -17.32 -28.50 3.27
N PHE A 215 -16.56 -29.29 2.51
CA PHE A 215 -15.42 -28.76 1.76
C PHE A 215 -15.84 -27.73 0.71
N PHE A 216 -16.93 -27.99 -0.02
CA PHE A 216 -17.46 -27.04 -1.00
C PHE A 216 -17.83 -25.71 -0.35
N VAL A 217 -18.65 -25.74 0.70
CA VAL A 217 -19.10 -24.52 1.39
C VAL A 217 -17.92 -23.75 1.97
N SER A 218 -16.97 -24.43 2.60
CA SER A 218 -15.80 -23.79 3.16
C SER A 218 -14.90 -23.17 2.10
N LEU A 219 -14.62 -23.87 0.98
CA LEU A 219 -13.84 -23.30 -0.12
C LEU A 219 -14.52 -22.06 -0.72
N VAL A 220 -15.85 -22.09 -0.88
CA VAL A 220 -16.64 -20.93 -1.34
C VAL A 220 -16.53 -19.77 -0.36
N MET A 221 -16.64 -20.02 0.96
CA MET A 221 -16.50 -18.98 1.98
C MET A 221 -15.11 -18.36 1.99
N VAL A 222 -14.05 -19.18 1.95
CA VAL A 222 -12.67 -18.70 1.90
C VAL A 222 -12.43 -17.88 0.63
N TYR A 223 -13.00 -18.30 -0.51
CA TYR A 223 -12.92 -17.55 -1.76
C TYR A 223 -13.61 -16.18 -1.68
N ILE A 224 -14.85 -16.13 -1.17
CA ILE A 224 -15.58 -14.86 -1.01
C ILE A 224 -14.82 -13.91 -0.08
N TYR A 225 -14.32 -14.42 1.04
CA TYR A 225 -13.55 -13.64 2.00
C TYR A 225 -12.26 -13.09 1.40
N SER A 226 -11.51 -13.94 0.67
CA SER A 226 -10.32 -13.51 -0.06
C SER A 226 -10.63 -12.41 -1.08
N ARG A 227 -11.71 -12.57 -1.85
CA ARG A 227 -12.11 -11.58 -2.86
C ARG A 227 -12.45 -10.22 -2.25
N VAL A 228 -13.21 -10.19 -1.15
CA VAL A 228 -13.55 -8.95 -0.43
C VAL A 228 -12.30 -8.27 0.11
N ASN A 229 -11.38 -9.04 0.69
CA ASN A 229 -10.12 -8.50 1.19
C ASN A 229 -9.23 -7.96 0.07
N HIS A 230 -9.14 -8.68 -1.06
CA HIS A 230 -8.36 -8.22 -2.21
C HIS A 230 -8.92 -6.93 -2.81
N GLN A 231 -10.24 -6.79 -2.82
CA GLN A 231 -10.89 -5.56 -3.25
C GLN A 231 -10.55 -4.39 -2.31
N ARG A 232 -10.54 -4.62 -0.99
CA ARG A 232 -10.13 -3.61 0.00
C ARG A 232 -8.66 -3.23 -0.13
N ASP A 233 -7.78 -4.21 -0.36
CA ASP A 233 -6.34 -3.98 -0.56
C ASP A 233 -6.09 -3.10 -1.78
N ARG A 234 -6.73 -3.41 -2.92
CA ARG A 234 -6.63 -2.59 -4.13
C ARG A 234 -7.21 -1.19 -3.97
N GLN A 235 -8.27 -1.02 -3.18
CA GLN A 235 -8.81 0.29 -2.82
C GLN A 235 -7.83 1.11 -1.96
N ARG A 236 -7.19 0.48 -0.98
CA ARG A 236 -6.15 1.14 -0.16
C ARG A 236 -4.96 1.57 -1.02
N PHE A 237 -4.47 0.69 -1.89
CA PHE A 237 -3.41 1.04 -2.83
C PHE A 237 -3.78 2.23 -3.71
N GLN A 238 -5.02 2.27 -4.21
CA GLN A 238 -5.52 3.41 -4.98
C GLN A 238 -5.57 4.70 -4.15
N GLN A 239 -6.02 4.65 -2.91
CA GLN A 239 -6.04 5.80 -2.00
C GLN A 239 -4.63 6.33 -1.74
N GLU A 240 -3.68 5.46 -1.39
CA GLU A 240 -2.29 5.84 -1.15
C GLU A 240 -1.63 6.44 -2.39
N LYS A 241 -1.91 5.89 -3.58
CA LYS A 241 -1.41 6.44 -4.85
C LYS A 241 -1.97 7.83 -5.12
N ASN A 242 -3.28 8.02 -4.90
CA ASN A 242 -3.94 9.31 -5.07
C ASN A 242 -3.44 10.35 -4.06
N GLU A 243 -3.24 9.98 -2.80
CA GLU A 243 -2.67 10.85 -1.77
C GLU A 243 -1.25 11.29 -2.12
N LYS A 244 -0.39 10.37 -2.58
CA LYS A 244 0.97 10.70 -3.03
C LYS A 244 0.96 11.65 -4.24
N GLN A 245 0.06 11.42 -5.19
CA GLN A 245 -0.10 12.30 -6.36
C GLN A 245 -0.61 13.69 -5.96
N LEU A 246 -1.57 13.76 -5.03
CA LEU A 246 -2.08 15.02 -4.49
C LEU A 246 -1.00 15.79 -3.73
N LEU A 247 -0.20 15.11 -2.91
CA LEU A 247 0.92 15.74 -2.19
C LEU A 247 1.99 16.26 -3.15
N LYS A 248 2.29 15.51 -4.21
CA LYS A 248 3.21 15.94 -5.26
C LYS A 248 2.67 17.17 -6.00
N LEU A 249 1.39 17.16 -6.36
CA LEU A 249 0.71 18.29 -6.97
C LEU A 249 0.80 19.51 -6.06
N PHE A 250 0.54 19.34 -4.77
CA PHE A 250 0.64 20.42 -3.79
C PHE A 250 2.07 20.99 -3.70
N HIS A 251 3.08 20.13 -3.67
CA HIS A 251 4.48 20.54 -3.68
C HIS A 251 4.87 21.26 -4.98
N ASP A 252 4.43 20.76 -6.13
CA ASP A 252 4.68 21.36 -7.44
C ASP A 252 3.95 22.71 -7.57
N LEU A 253 2.73 22.83 -7.06
CA LEU A 253 2.01 24.11 -6.95
C LEU A 253 2.79 25.12 -6.10
N ILE A 254 3.23 24.75 -4.89
CA ILE A 254 4.04 25.63 -4.04
C ILE A 254 5.31 26.10 -4.77
N LYS A 255 5.93 25.20 -5.54
CA LYS A 255 7.17 25.49 -6.25
C LYS A 255 6.97 26.38 -7.49
N ILE A 256 5.85 26.20 -8.20
CA ILE A 256 5.53 26.92 -9.44
C ILE A 256 4.91 28.30 -9.15
N TYR A 257 4.06 28.40 -8.13
CA TYR A 257 3.46 29.67 -7.73
C TYR A 257 4.41 30.40 -6.77
N HIS A 258 5.05 31.46 -7.31
CA HIS A 258 5.79 32.45 -6.53
C HIS A 258 4.88 33.38 -5.71
N ASP A 259 3.56 33.20 -5.80
CA ASP A 259 2.59 33.93 -5.00
C ASP A 259 2.51 33.33 -3.58
N GLY A 260 2.27 34.18 -2.58
CA GLY A 260 2.26 33.76 -1.19
C GLY A 260 1.08 32.81 -0.87
N ILE A 261 1.34 31.51 -0.73
CA ILE A 261 0.33 30.51 -0.36
C ILE A 261 0.30 30.29 1.16
N ILE A 262 -0.81 30.68 1.79
CA ILE A 262 -1.14 30.41 3.19
C ILE A 262 -2.19 29.31 3.23
N ILE A 263 -1.97 28.26 4.02
CA ILE A 263 -3.03 27.30 4.36
C ILE A 263 -3.37 27.48 5.83
N THR A 264 -4.65 27.72 6.10
CA THR A 264 -5.19 27.79 7.46
C THR A 264 -6.13 26.62 7.73
N ARG A 265 -6.21 26.21 9.00
CA ARG A 265 -7.25 25.34 9.53
C ARG A 265 -7.94 26.09 10.66
N GLY A 266 -9.10 26.70 10.36
CA GLY A 266 -9.70 27.67 11.27
C GLY A 266 -8.81 28.91 11.40
N ASP A 267 -8.45 29.27 12.63
CA ASP A 267 -7.61 30.43 12.94
C ASP A 267 -6.10 30.12 13.01
N GLU A 268 -5.71 28.87 12.75
CA GLU A 268 -4.31 28.44 12.81
C GLU A 268 -3.70 28.36 11.41
N VAL A 269 -2.53 28.99 11.20
CA VAL A 269 -1.76 28.90 9.96
C VAL A 269 -0.96 27.59 9.99
N VAL A 270 -1.45 26.58 9.26
CA VAL A 270 -0.83 25.25 9.18
C VAL A 270 0.38 25.26 8.24
N TYR A 271 0.39 26.14 7.24
CA TYR A 271 1.50 26.25 6.30
C TYR A 271 1.61 27.65 5.69
N LYS A 272 2.84 28.14 5.54
CA LYS A 272 3.18 29.34 4.77
C LYS A 272 4.42 29.14 3.91
N ASN A 273 4.30 29.45 2.61
CA ASN A 273 5.42 29.55 1.67
C ASN A 273 6.26 30.82 1.95
N LYS A 274 7.59 30.75 1.73
CA LYS A 274 8.54 31.88 1.80
C LYS A 274 8.12 33.13 1.02
N ALA A 275 7.39 32.97 -0.09
CA ALA A 275 6.88 34.08 -0.89
C ALA A 275 5.90 35.01 -0.15
N ILE A 276 5.24 34.53 0.92
CA ILE A 276 4.36 35.37 1.76
C ILE A 276 5.16 36.48 2.44
N ILE A 277 6.39 36.18 2.86
CA ILE A 277 7.25 37.14 3.57
C ILE A 277 7.54 38.34 2.67
N SER A 278 7.76 38.09 1.38
CA SER A 278 7.95 39.14 0.36
C SER A 278 6.65 39.84 -0.06
N VAL A 279 5.52 39.13 -0.15
CA VAL A 279 4.25 39.72 -0.60
C VAL A 279 3.63 40.62 0.47
N PHE A 280 3.73 40.24 1.76
CA PHE A 280 3.20 41.03 2.87
C PHE A 280 4.22 42.01 3.47
N ASP A 281 5.40 42.14 2.85
CA ASP A 281 6.48 43.05 3.25
C ASP A 281 6.77 42.95 4.77
N LEU A 282 6.69 41.72 5.31
CA LEU A 282 6.74 41.47 6.76
C LEU A 282 8.07 41.92 7.37
N ASN A 283 9.16 41.86 6.60
CA ASN A 283 10.47 42.35 7.00
C ASN A 283 10.49 43.87 7.25
N LYS A 284 9.67 44.65 6.54
CA LYS A 284 9.58 46.11 6.73
C LYS A 284 8.81 46.50 7.99
N LYS A 285 7.86 45.67 8.43
CA LYS A 285 7.09 45.92 9.67
C LYS A 285 7.83 45.47 10.93
N LEU A 286 8.71 44.46 10.83
CA LEU A 286 9.61 44.07 11.91
C LEU A 286 10.67 45.12 12.17
N ASN A 287 11.33 45.63 11.13
CA ASN A 287 12.30 46.71 11.27
C ASN A 287 11.67 48.01 11.82
N LYS A 288 10.36 48.20 11.66
CA LYS A 288 9.65 49.37 12.22
C LYS A 288 9.28 49.19 13.70
N LYS A 289 9.00 47.96 14.14
CA LYS A 289 8.75 47.67 15.56
C LYS A 289 10.02 47.68 16.40
N GLU A 290 11.16 47.25 15.84
CA GLU A 290 12.46 47.39 16.51
C GLU A 290 12.89 48.87 16.64
N GLN A 291 12.58 49.69 15.65
CA GLN A 291 12.90 51.12 15.68
C GLN A 291 12.03 51.95 16.66
N ASP A 292 10.84 51.45 17.01
CA ASP A 292 9.97 52.06 18.03
C ASP A 292 10.29 51.56 19.46
N GLN A 293 11.22 50.59 19.63
CA GLN A 293 11.65 50.05 20.92
C GLN A 293 13.00 50.59 21.41
N ASP A 294 13.83 51.16 20.52
CA ASP A 294 15.14 51.72 20.88
C ASP A 294 15.08 53.13 21.51
N ASP A 295 13.92 53.80 21.50
CA ASP A 295 13.76 55.14 22.12
C ASP A 295 13.49 55.12 23.65
N PHE A 296 13.53 53.95 24.31
CA PHE A 296 13.20 53.83 25.75
C PHE A 296 14.17 53.04 26.64
N ALA A 297 15.35 52.64 26.16
CA ALA A 297 16.30 51.88 26.99
C ALA A 297 17.70 52.51 27.00
N ASN A 298 17.80 53.71 27.57
CA ASN A 298 19.08 54.27 27.98
C ASN A 298 19.09 54.41 29.51
N ASP A 299 19.42 53.32 30.21
CA ASP A 299 20.12 53.43 31.49
C ASP A 299 20.73 52.11 31.96
N SER A 300 21.94 52.24 32.51
CA SER A 300 22.76 51.30 33.30
C SER A 300 23.76 50.37 32.59
N ASN A 301 25.03 50.63 32.95
CA ASN A 301 26.26 49.87 32.70
C ASN A 301 26.30 48.52 33.45
N LEU A 302 27.04 47.52 32.91
CA LEU A 302 28.25 46.90 33.50
C LEU A 302 28.58 45.48 32.93
N ILE A 303 29.79 45.40 32.35
CA ILE A 303 30.79 44.30 32.34
C ILE A 303 30.59 43.03 31.48
N ASP A 304 31.69 42.74 30.77
CA ASP A 304 32.07 41.62 29.90
C ASP A 304 32.02 40.21 30.54
N GLU A 305 31.71 39.18 29.73
CA GLU A 305 32.70 38.15 29.33
C GLU A 305 32.13 37.07 28.36
N VAL A 306 32.91 36.84 27.28
CA VAL A 306 33.28 35.57 26.62
C VAL A 306 32.24 34.76 25.79
N LYS A 307 32.58 34.63 24.50
CA LYS A 307 32.00 33.77 23.45
C LYS A 307 32.18 32.26 23.70
N TYR A 308 31.22 31.44 23.25
CA TYR A 308 31.34 30.46 22.15
C TYR A 308 29.92 30.03 21.67
N PRO A 309 29.75 29.55 20.41
CA PRO A 309 28.46 29.54 19.71
C PRO A 309 27.66 28.27 20.00
N GLN A 310 26.46 28.43 20.56
CA GLN A 310 25.43 27.40 20.53
C GLN A 310 24.36 27.79 19.52
N ASN A 311 24.05 26.83 18.66
CA ASN A 311 22.85 26.76 17.86
C ASN A 311 21.63 26.98 18.76
N GLU A 312 20.99 28.14 18.65
CA GLU A 312 19.58 28.36 18.97
C GLU A 312 19.23 29.79 18.56
N SER A 313 18.44 29.91 17.49
CA SER A 313 17.35 30.88 17.47
C SER A 313 16.31 30.41 16.45
N GLU A 314 15.59 29.38 16.89
CA GLU A 314 14.18 29.16 16.58
C GLU A 314 13.29 30.15 17.38
N ALA A 315 13.86 31.27 17.85
CA ALA A 315 13.22 32.22 18.76
C ALA A 315 13.28 33.65 18.19
N ALA A 316 12.77 33.82 16.97
CA ALA A 316 12.37 35.12 16.45
C ALA A 316 11.43 34.94 15.25
N LEU A 317 10.15 34.65 15.54
CA LEU A 317 8.95 35.23 14.87
C LEU A 317 7.73 34.37 15.21
N ASP A 318 7.28 34.44 16.46
CA ASP A 318 5.88 34.18 16.78
C ASP A 318 5.05 35.40 16.32
N LEU A 319 4.99 35.60 15.00
CA LEU A 319 3.92 36.38 14.39
C LEU A 319 2.71 35.47 14.46
N THR A 320 2.02 35.53 15.60
CA THR A 320 0.82 34.76 15.91
C THR A 320 -0.12 34.78 14.70
N GLY A 321 -0.61 33.61 14.30
CA GLY A 321 -1.47 33.46 13.10
C GLY A 321 -2.63 34.47 13.04
N SER A 322 -3.08 34.95 14.21
CA SER A 322 -4.01 36.06 14.42
C SER A 322 -3.63 37.38 13.72
N ASP A 323 -2.37 37.81 13.75
CA ASP A 323 -1.96 39.08 13.12
C ASP A 323 -2.00 39.02 11.60
N LEU A 324 -1.75 37.83 11.04
CA LEU A 324 -1.76 37.56 9.61
C LEU A 324 -3.19 37.41 9.08
N ILE A 325 -4.08 36.80 9.86
CA ILE A 325 -5.52 36.72 9.60
C ILE A 325 -6.17 38.11 9.68
N ALA A 326 -5.82 38.93 10.67
CA ALA A 326 -6.29 40.31 10.78
C ALA A 326 -5.83 41.19 9.60
N LEU A 327 -4.65 40.92 9.04
CA LEU A 327 -4.14 41.59 7.83
C LEU A 327 -4.90 41.18 6.57
N LEU A 328 -5.22 39.89 6.42
CA LEU A 328 -6.02 39.36 5.32
C LEU A 328 -7.47 39.87 5.36
N GLN A 329 -8.07 40.00 6.54
CA GLN A 329 -9.42 40.57 6.72
C GLN A 329 -9.46 42.07 6.41
N LYS A 330 -8.35 42.80 6.59
CA LYS A 330 -8.25 44.23 6.24
C LYS A 330 -8.08 44.49 4.74
N THR A 331 -7.60 43.50 3.98
CA THR A 331 -7.50 43.58 2.53
C THR A 331 -8.79 43.11 1.88
N GLU A 332 -9.87 43.90 1.96
CA GLU A 332 -11.03 43.69 1.09
C GLU A 332 -10.62 43.92 -0.37
N PRO A 333 -11.05 43.06 -1.32
CA PRO A 333 -10.87 43.34 -2.74
C PRO A 333 -11.72 44.57 -3.09
N LYS A 334 -11.07 45.64 -3.55
CA LYS A 334 -11.75 46.69 -4.31
C LYS A 334 -12.20 46.08 -5.65
N PHE A 335 -13.35 45.42 -5.66
CA PHE A 335 -14.09 45.24 -6.90
C PHE A 335 -14.58 46.63 -7.32
N ASN A 336 -13.82 47.26 -8.21
CA ASN A 336 -14.39 48.34 -9.01
C ASN A 336 -15.49 47.71 -9.86
N ASN A 337 -16.72 48.15 -9.62
CA ASN A 337 -17.86 47.83 -10.49
C ASN A 337 -17.47 48.10 -11.95
N ILE A 338 -17.49 47.04 -12.77
CA ILE A 338 -17.66 47.12 -14.23
C ILE A 338 -18.97 46.41 -14.53
#